data_AF-A0A1Y3TCA2-F1
#
_entry.id   AF-A0A1Y3TCA2-F1
#
_cell.length_a   1.000
_cell.length_b   1.000
_cell.length_c   1.000
_cell.angle_alpha   90.00
_cell.angle_beta   90.00
_cell.angle_gamma   90.00
#
_symmetry.space_group_name_H-M   'P 1'
#
loop_
_entity.id
_entity.type
_entity.pdbx_description
1 polymer ?
#
loop_
_entity_poly.entity_id
_entity_poly.type
_entity_poly.pdbx_seq_one_letter_code
_entity_poly.pdbx_strand_id
1 'polypeptide(L)'
;MSKNERALNKLKSLVDADVYIKLLVMFAGETIYFPAAGSPKDKQERNRAIQQEYYSGASVPDLMELYGLSESQIRRIIAKVG
;
A
#
# COMPACT_ATOMS: atom_id res chain seq x y z
N MET A 1 -29.31 -2.90 -8.28
CA MET A 1 -28.03 -2.21 -8.02
C MET A 1 -26.86 -3.17 -8.21
N SER A 2 -25.92 -2.86 -9.10
CA SER A 2 -24.77 -3.74 -9.38
C SER A 2 -23.74 -3.74 -8.23
N LYS A 3 -22.80 -4.69 -8.21
CA LYS A 3 -21.68 -4.70 -7.25
C LYS A 3 -20.80 -3.46 -7.41
N ASN A 4 -20.55 -3.04 -8.65
CA ASN A 4 -19.75 -1.86 -8.97
C ASN A 4 -20.43 -0.58 -8.50
N GLU A 5 -21.73 -0.45 -8.76
CA GLU A 5 -22.54 0.69 -8.35
C GLU A 5 -22.59 0.82 -6.81
N ARG A 6 -22.70 -0.29 -6.08
CA ARG A 6 -22.58 -0.28 -4.60
C ARG A 6 -21.20 0.18 -4.13
N ALA A 7 -20.12 -0.27 -4.76
CA ALA A 7 -18.77 0.15 -4.41
C ALA A 7 -18.54 1.65 -4.68
N LEU A 8 -19.00 2.17 -5.82
CA LEU A 8 -18.90 3.58 -6.18
C LEU A 8 -19.70 4.48 -5.21
N ASN A 9 -20.88 4.05 -4.79
CA ASN A 9 -21.66 4.78 -3.78
C ASN A 9 -20.96 4.80 -2.40
N LYS A 10 -20.33 3.70 -2.01
CA LYS A 10 -19.52 3.67 -0.78
C LYS A 10 -18.30 4.59 -0.89
N LEU A 11 -17.62 4.62 -2.04
CA LEU A 11 -16.52 5.54 -2.26
C LEU A 11 -17.00 7.00 -2.17
N LYS A 12 -18.14 7.32 -2.78
CA LYS A 12 -18.77 8.64 -2.70
C LYS A 12 -19.12 9.05 -1.27
N SER A 13 -19.51 8.12 -0.39
CA SER A 13 -19.81 8.43 1.01
C SER A 13 -18.56 8.60 1.90
N LEU A 14 -17.37 8.23 1.42
CA LEU A 14 -16.12 8.30 2.19
C LEU A 14 -15.30 9.56 1.91
N VAL A 15 -15.65 10.32 0.87
CA VAL A 15 -14.93 11.51 0.44
C VAL A 15 -15.89 12.66 0.21
N ASP A 16 -15.40 13.89 0.28
CA ASP A 16 -16.20 15.06 -0.04
C ASP A 16 -16.55 15.09 -1.53
N ALA A 17 -17.66 15.77 -1.86
CA ALA A 17 -18.19 15.82 -3.22
C ALA A 17 -17.16 16.32 -4.25
N ASP A 18 -16.38 17.35 -3.90
CA ASP A 18 -15.34 17.91 -4.77
C ASP A 18 -14.21 16.91 -5.05
N VAL A 19 -13.84 16.11 -4.05
CA VAL A 19 -12.85 15.04 -4.20
C VAL A 19 -13.40 13.95 -5.09
N TYR A 20 -14.65 13.55 -4.90
CA TYR A 20 -15.30 12.53 -5.73
C TYR A 20 -15.35 12.95 -7.20
N ILE A 21 -15.72 14.19 -7.50
CA ILE A 21 -15.75 14.74 -8.86
C ILE A 21 -14.34 14.71 -9.47
N LYS A 22 -13.31 15.15 -8.74
CA LYS A 22 -11.92 15.09 -9.20
C LYS A 22 -11.49 13.66 -9.55
N LEU A 23 -11.85 12.68 -8.72
CA LEU A 23 -11.55 11.27 -8.99
C LEU A 23 -12.21 10.79 -10.30
N LEU A 24 -13.47 11.15 -10.54
CA LEU A 24 -14.17 10.77 -11.77
C LEU A 24 -13.51 11.37 -13.02
N VAL A 25 -13.03 12.61 -12.95
CA VAL A 25 -12.35 13.27 -14.07
C VAL A 25 -10.95 12.70 -14.30
N MET A 26 -10.16 12.56 -13.24
CA MET A 26 -8.76 12.12 -13.34
C MET A 26 -8.61 10.68 -13.81
N PHE A 27 -9.59 9.83 -13.53
CA PHE A 27 -9.54 8.39 -13.85
C PHE A 27 -10.64 7.95 -14.82
N ALA A 28 -11.18 8.89 -15.61
CA ALA A 28 -12.21 8.56 -16.60
C ALA A 28 -11.68 7.54 -17.63
N GLY A 29 -12.39 6.41 -17.77
CA GLY A 29 -12.01 5.32 -18.68
C GLY A 29 -10.97 4.35 -18.10
N GLU A 30 -10.39 4.64 -16.94
CA GLU A 30 -9.41 3.78 -16.28
C GLU A 30 -10.08 2.70 -15.42
N THR A 31 -9.42 1.54 -15.30
CA THR A 31 -9.81 0.50 -14.33
C THR A 31 -8.86 0.52 -13.13
N ILE A 32 -9.34 1.01 -11.99
CA ILE A 32 -8.55 1.08 -10.75
C ILE A 32 -8.77 -0.18 -9.91
N TYR A 33 -7.69 -0.91 -9.64
CA TYR A 33 -7.68 -2.02 -8.68
C TYR A 33 -7.24 -1.54 -7.31
N PHE A 34 -8.11 -1.70 -6.30
CA PHE A 34 -7.77 -1.49 -4.90
C PHE A 34 -7.33 -2.82 -4.28
N PRO A 35 -6.03 -3.00 -3.97
CA PRO A 35 -5.59 -4.21 -3.29
C PRO A 35 -6.23 -4.31 -1.91
N ALA A 36 -6.51 -5.54 -1.46
CA ALA A 36 -6.89 -5.78 -0.08
C ALA A 36 -5.73 -5.40 0.84
N ALA A 37 -6.01 -4.76 1.97
CA ALA A 37 -4.98 -4.41 2.94
C ALA A 37 -4.16 -5.66 3.34
N GLY A 38 -2.83 -5.57 3.20
CA GLY A 38 -1.93 -6.69 3.44
C GLY A 38 -1.84 -7.69 2.28
N SER A 39 -2.19 -7.25 1.06
CA SER A 39 -2.04 -8.06 -0.14
C SER A 39 -0.59 -8.52 -0.33
N PRO A 40 -0.35 -9.63 -1.04
CA PRO A 40 1.00 -10.06 -1.36
C PRO A 40 1.82 -8.96 -2.08
N LYS A 41 1.16 -8.10 -2.88
CA LYS A 41 1.80 -6.99 -3.59
C LYS A 41 2.29 -5.91 -2.62
N ASP A 42 1.45 -5.48 -1.68
CA ASP A 42 1.84 -4.49 -0.65
C ASP A 42 2.96 -5.03 0.24
N LYS A 43 2.91 -6.33 0.57
CA LYS A 43 3.98 -7.00 1.32
C LYS A 43 5.28 -7.06 0.53
N GLN A 44 5.22 -7.33 -0.77
CA GLN A 44 6.41 -7.37 -1.62
C GLN A 44 7.02 -5.99 -1.81
N GLU A 45 6.21 -4.96 -2.06
CA GLU A 45 6.67 -3.58 -2.20
C GLU A 45 7.29 -3.07 -0.89
N ARG A 46 6.62 -3.28 0.25
CA ARG A 46 7.19 -2.97 1.57
C ARG A 46 8.51 -3.71 1.81
N ASN A 47 8.57 -5.00 1.49
CA ASN A 47 9.79 -5.78 1.70
C ASN A 47 10.96 -5.28 0.81
N ARG A 48 10.67 -4.87 -0.44
CA ARG A 48 11.66 -4.24 -1.32
C ARG A 48 12.13 -2.90 -0.77
N ALA A 49 11.23 -2.06 -0.25
CA ALA A 49 11.58 -0.78 0.37
C ALA A 49 12.49 -0.98 1.60
N ILE A 50 12.13 -1.90 2.50
CA ILE A 50 12.96 -2.29 3.66
C ILE A 50 14.36 -2.74 3.24
N GLN A 51 14.46 -3.56 2.19
CA GLN A 51 15.75 -4.02 1.65
C GLN A 51 16.58 -2.85 1.11
N GLN A 52 15.98 -2.00 0.27
CA GLN A 52 16.65 -0.86 -0.33
C GLN A 52 17.17 0.11 0.74
N GLU A 53 16.35 0.43 1.74
CA GLU A 53 16.75 1.30 2.84
C GLU A 53 17.90 0.72 3.67
N TYR A 54 17.85 -0.58 3.98
CA TYR A 54 18.94 -1.27 4.65
C TYR A 54 20.25 -1.18 3.85
N TYR A 55 20.21 -1.46 2.54
CA TYR A 55 21.39 -1.35 1.66
C TYR A 55 21.87 0.10 1.47
N SER A 56 21.00 1.09 1.70
CA SER A 56 21.37 2.51 1.72
C SER A 56 21.96 2.99 3.05
N GLY A 57 22.00 2.12 4.08
CA GLY A 57 22.66 2.39 5.36
C GLY A 57 21.71 2.52 6.56
N ALA A 58 20.40 2.30 6.40
CA ALA A 58 19.46 2.32 7.53
C ALA A 58 19.76 1.16 8.50
N SER A 59 19.66 1.43 9.81
CA SER A 59 19.88 0.40 10.83
C SER A 59 18.63 -0.46 11.05
N VAL A 60 18.79 -1.68 11.57
CA VAL A 60 17.66 -2.56 11.89
C VAL A 60 16.67 -1.91 12.88
N PRO A 61 17.12 -1.24 13.96
CA PRO A 61 16.22 -0.46 14.83
C PRO A 61 15.38 0.59 14.10
N ASP A 62 15.98 1.37 13.20
CA ASP A 62 15.27 2.42 12.45
C ASP A 62 14.17 1.81 11.57
N LEU A 63 14.46 0.69 10.90
CA LEU A 63 13.51 -0.03 10.06
C LEU A 63 12.37 -0.65 10.88
N MET A 64 12.62 -1.06 12.12
CA MET A 64 11.57 -1.57 13.00
C MET A 64 10.56 -0.48 13.37
N GLU A 65 11.06 0.71 13.71
CA GLU A 65 10.22 1.86 14.05
C GLU A 65 9.44 2.35 12.82
N LEU A 66 10.12 2.54 11.69
CA LEU A 66 9.52 3.07 10.46
C LEU A 66 8.42 2.17 9.89
N TYR A 67 8.59 0.85 9.98
CA TYR A 67 7.66 -0.12 9.40
C TYR A 67 6.76 -0.83 10.41
N GLY A 68 6.94 -0.58 11.71
CA GLY A 68 6.18 -1.21 12.79
C GLY A 68 6.34 -2.74 12.83
N LEU A 69 7.53 -3.25 12.51
CA LEU A 69 7.83 -4.68 12.42
C LEU A 69 8.80 -5.11 13.51
N SER A 70 8.71 -6.37 13.92
CA SER A 70 9.67 -6.95 14.85
C SER A 70 11.03 -7.15 14.19
N GLU A 71 12.09 -7.18 15.01
CA GLU A 71 13.45 -7.40 14.54
C GLU A 71 13.58 -8.68 13.70
N SER A 72 12.95 -9.77 14.15
CA SER A 72 12.92 -11.04 13.44
C SER A 72 12.27 -10.92 12.05
N GLN A 73 11.19 -10.13 11.94
CA GLN A 73 10.54 -9.88 10.66
C GLN A 73 11.45 -9.09 9.71
N ILE A 74 12.10 -8.03 10.20
CA ILE A 74 13.04 -7.21 9.43
C ILE A 74 14.23 -8.06 8.96
N ARG A 75 14.88 -8.81 9.86
CA ARG A 75 16.01 -9.70 9.51
C ARG A 75 15.64 -10.73 8.46
N ARG A 76 14.45 -11.33 8.56
CA ARG A 76 13.94 -12.29 7.56
C ARG A 76 13.68 -11.63 6.20
N ILE A 77 13.26 -10.38 6.17
CA ILE A 77 13.03 -9.62 4.93
C ILE A 77 14.38 -9.31 4.26
N ILE A 78 15.37 -8.87 5.03
CA ILE A 78 16.72 -8.56 4.54
C ILE A 78 17.41 -9.84 4.02
N ALA A 79 17.33 -10.95 4.76
CA ALA A 79 18.01 -12.21 4.42
C ALA A 79 17.49 -12.89 3.12
N LYS A 80 16.31 -12.50 2.61
CA LYS A 80 15.71 -13.08 1.40
C LYS A 80 16.33 -12.61 0.06
N VAL A 81 17.41 -11.83 0.11
CA VAL A 81 18.16 -11.37 -1.07
C VAL A 81 19.37 -12.28 -1.39
N GLY A 82 19.56 -13.37 -0.63
CA GLY A 82 20.56 -14.40 -0.89
C GLY A 82 19.98 -15.64 -1.55
#